data_AF-A0A8T7KJK8-F1
#
_entry.id   AF-A0A8T7KJK8-F1
#
_cell.length_a   1.000
_cell.length_b   1.000
_cell.length_c   1.000
_cell.angle_alpha   90.00
_cell.angle_beta   90.00
_cell.angle_gamma   90.00
#
_symmetry.space_group_name_H-M   'P 1'
#
loop_
_entity.id
_entity.type
_entity.pdbx_description
1 polymer ?
#
loop_
_entity_poly.entity_id
_entity_poly.type
_entity_poly.pdbx_seq_one_letter_code
_entity_poly.pdbx_strand_id
1 'polypeptide(L)'
;MNQQQRAIARLRQLLADPAASPTEIAESYVGAISEQLLQFARQAYARDGRGVVEMDLRGLDLRTATGSAPIAYYPADTEAAEWPPNLDEVLASYDPQREAVVLLLQDTSGPLIYVLE
;
A
#
# COMPACT_ATOMS: atom_id res chain seq x y z
N MET A 1 -4.29 -14.49 17.22
CA MET A 1 -4.65 -13.20 16.60
C MET A 1 -3.83 -13.09 15.32
N ASN A 2 -4.46 -13.02 14.14
CA ASN A 2 -3.71 -12.99 12.86
C ASN A 2 -3.03 -11.61 12.66
N GLN A 3 -2.13 -11.51 11.67
CA GLN A 3 -1.39 -10.27 11.37
C GLN A 3 -2.34 -9.11 11.00
N GLN A 4 -3.37 -9.40 10.22
CA GLN A 4 -4.38 -8.42 9.81
C GLN A 4 -5.14 -7.82 11.01
N GLN A 5 -5.56 -8.64 11.97
CA GLN A 5 -6.24 -8.22 13.20
C GLN A 5 -5.34 -7.31 14.05
N ARG A 6 -4.03 -7.61 14.11
CA ARG A 6 -3.05 -6.74 14.78
C ARG A 6 -2.92 -5.40 14.06
N ALA A 7 -2.83 -5.40 12.74
CA ALA A 7 -2.73 -4.19 11.93
C ALA A 7 -3.99 -3.32 12.03
N ILE A 8 -5.19 -3.92 12.04
CA ILE A 8 -6.46 -3.20 12.24
C ILE A 8 -6.52 -2.58 13.64
N ALA A 9 -6.14 -3.32 14.68
CA ALA A 9 -6.13 -2.80 16.04
C ALA A 9 -5.14 -1.64 16.19
N ARG A 10 -3.92 -1.77 15.63
CA ARG A 10 -2.90 -0.73 15.62
C ARG A 10 -3.36 0.50 14.84
N LEU A 11 -3.97 0.31 13.67
CA LEU A 11 -4.49 1.41 12.85
C LEU A 11 -5.55 2.20 13.60
N ARG A 12 -6.48 1.53 14.29
CA ARG A 12 -7.49 2.20 15.13
C ARG A 12 -6.86 3.04 16.25
N GLN A 13 -5.80 2.54 16.87
CA GLN A 13 -5.06 3.29 17.90
C GLN A 13 -4.38 4.53 17.31
N LEU A 14 -3.69 4.37 16.18
CA LEU A 14 -2.98 5.47 15.51
C LEU A 14 -3.95 6.55 15.01
N LEU A 15 -5.10 6.17 14.45
CA LEU A 15 -6.11 7.13 13.99
C LEU A 15 -6.79 7.90 15.12
N ALA A 16 -6.77 7.37 16.34
CA ALA A 16 -7.27 8.05 17.53
C ALA A 16 -6.24 9.00 18.17
N ASP A 17 -4.96 8.87 17.81
CA ASP A 17 -3.87 9.70 18.31
C ASP A 17 -3.52 10.83 17.33
N PRO A 18 -3.78 12.10 17.67
CA PRO A 18 -3.45 13.22 16.79
C PRO A 18 -1.95 13.45 16.61
N ALA A 19 -1.08 12.82 17.42
CA ALA A 19 0.37 12.90 17.30
C ALA A 19 0.98 11.76 16.48
N ALA A 20 0.17 10.80 16.02
CA ALA A 20 0.65 9.66 15.24
C ALA A 20 1.32 10.10 13.92
N SER A 21 2.41 9.42 13.56
CA SER A 21 3.11 9.70 12.30
C SER A 21 2.28 9.23 11.09
N PRO A 22 2.20 10.03 10.01
CA PRO A 22 1.57 9.60 8.75
C PRO A 22 2.14 8.28 8.22
N THR A 23 3.45 8.07 8.36
CA THR A 23 4.13 6.84 7.93
C THR A 23 3.69 5.63 8.75
N GLU A 24 3.53 5.76 10.07
CA GLU A 24 3.05 4.66 10.92
C GLU A 24 1.59 4.31 10.60
N ILE A 25 0.77 5.32 10.30
CA ILE A 25 -0.62 5.13 9.87
C ILE A 25 -0.65 4.37 8.54
N ALA A 26 0.17 4.78 7.56
CA ALA A 26 0.26 4.14 6.26
C ALA A 26 0.70 2.67 6.35
N GLU A 27 1.76 2.38 7.11
CA GLU A 27 2.25 1.02 7.35
C GLU A 27 1.16 0.13 7.99
N SER A 28 0.50 0.65 9.03
CA SER A 28 -0.58 -0.10 9.69
C SER A 28 -1.80 -0.29 8.79
N TYR A 29 -2.06 0.64 7.87
CA TYR A 29 -3.11 0.53 6.88
C TYR A 29 -2.79 -0.55 5.85
N VAL A 30 -1.60 -0.52 5.23
CA VAL A 30 -1.13 -1.56 4.31
C VAL A 30 -1.20 -2.94 4.95
N GLY A 31 -0.75 -3.07 6.20
CA GLY A 31 -0.86 -4.33 6.96
C GLY A 31 -2.30 -4.82 7.14
N ALA A 32 -3.25 -3.91 7.33
CA ALA A 32 -4.67 -4.22 7.55
C ALA A 32 -5.40 -4.74 6.30
N ILE A 33 -4.91 -4.37 5.11
CA ILE A 33 -5.46 -4.80 3.82
C ILE A 33 -4.49 -5.65 3.00
N SER A 34 -3.41 -6.14 3.61
CA SER A 34 -2.33 -6.91 2.96
C SER A 34 -2.83 -8.09 2.12
N GLU A 35 -3.79 -8.87 2.62
CA GLU A 35 -4.38 -10.00 1.86
C GLU A 35 -5.08 -9.54 0.57
N GLN A 36 -5.76 -8.40 0.60
CA GLN A 36 -6.43 -7.82 -0.58
C GLN A 36 -5.39 -7.28 -1.56
N LEU A 37 -4.34 -6.63 -1.05
CA LEU A 37 -3.23 -6.13 -1.86
C LEU A 37 -2.48 -7.27 -2.57
N LEU A 38 -2.24 -8.39 -1.89
CA LEU A 38 -1.67 -9.59 -2.50
C LEU A 38 -2.56 -10.15 -3.63
N GLN A 39 -3.88 -10.13 -3.46
CA GLN A 39 -4.79 -10.55 -4.52
C GLN A 39 -4.75 -9.60 -5.72
N PHE A 40 -4.70 -8.28 -5.48
CA PHE A 40 -4.60 -7.29 -6.56
C PHE A 40 -3.26 -7.37 -7.29
N ALA A 41 -2.15 -7.54 -6.58
CA ALA A 41 -0.82 -7.71 -7.16
C ALA A 41 -0.79 -8.89 -8.14
N ARG A 42 -1.40 -10.04 -7.77
CA ARG A 42 -1.51 -11.20 -8.66
C ARG A 42 -2.32 -10.91 -9.92
N GLN A 43 -3.41 -10.16 -9.81
CA GLN A 43 -4.23 -9.75 -10.95
C GLN A 43 -3.48 -8.77 -11.86
N ALA A 44 -2.79 -7.79 -11.28
CA ALA A 44 -1.95 -6.84 -12.00
C ALA A 44 -0.82 -7.57 -12.74
N TYR A 45 -0.11 -8.47 -12.06
CA TYR A 45 0.97 -9.26 -12.65
C TYR A 45 0.51 -10.06 -13.87
N ALA A 46 -0.68 -10.68 -13.79
CA ALA A 46 -1.25 -11.41 -14.91
C ALA A 46 -1.54 -10.50 -16.13
N ARG A 47 -1.70 -9.19 -15.93
CA ARG A 47 -1.97 -8.21 -16.99
C ARG A 47 -0.71 -7.52 -17.51
N ASP A 48 0.18 -7.07 -16.63
CA ASP A 48 1.32 -6.19 -16.96
C ASP A 48 2.71 -6.80 -16.68
N GLY A 49 2.78 -7.99 -16.06
CA GLY A 49 4.03 -8.69 -15.75
C GLY A 49 4.85 -8.07 -14.62
N ARG A 50 4.31 -7.09 -13.88
CA ARG A 50 5.01 -6.43 -12.76
C ARG A 50 4.30 -6.58 -11.42
N GLY A 51 2.97 -6.69 -11.41
CA GLY A 51 2.24 -6.94 -10.17
C GLY A 51 2.38 -5.86 -9.10
N VAL A 52 2.76 -4.64 -9.50
CA VAL A 52 2.88 -3.51 -8.58
C VAL A 52 1.49 -2.92 -8.33
N VAL A 53 1.19 -2.67 -7.06
CA VAL A 53 -0.04 -2.00 -6.63
C VAL A 53 0.29 -0.57 -6.25
N GLU A 54 -0.21 0.39 -7.00
CA GLU A 54 -0.12 1.80 -6.64
C GLU A 54 -1.30 2.22 -5.76
N MET A 55 -1.00 2.97 -4.70
CA MET A 55 -1.97 3.48 -3.75
C MET A 55 -1.71 4.96 -3.49
N ASP A 56 -2.70 5.79 -3.78
CA ASP A 56 -2.66 7.20 -3.44
C ASP A 56 -3.44 7.47 -2.15
N LEU A 57 -2.74 7.87 -1.10
CA LEU A 57 -3.35 8.29 0.17
C LEU A 57 -3.58 9.81 0.23
N ARG A 58 -3.14 10.59 -0.76
CA ARG A 58 -3.33 12.04 -0.80
C ARG A 58 -4.83 12.34 -0.98
N GLY A 59 -5.47 12.75 0.11
CA GLY A 59 -6.91 13.04 0.14
C GLY A 59 -7.80 11.87 0.57
N LEU A 60 -7.24 10.70 0.89
CA LEU A 60 -8.00 9.63 1.54
C LEU A 60 -8.15 9.95 3.03
N ASP A 61 -9.36 10.19 3.50
CA ASP A 61 -9.61 10.28 4.95
C ASP A 61 -9.59 8.87 5.56
N LEU A 62 -8.41 8.45 6.01
CA LEU A 62 -8.17 7.14 6.64
C LEU A 62 -9.04 6.90 7.88
N ARG A 63 -9.54 7.97 8.54
CA ARG A 63 -10.47 7.85 9.67
C ARG A 63 -11.81 7.27 9.24
N THR A 64 -12.26 7.59 8.03
CA THR A 64 -13.48 7.03 7.43
C THR A 64 -13.21 5.76 6.62
N ALA A 65 -11.95 5.55 6.18
CA ALA A 65 -11.60 4.44 5.31
C ALA A 65 -11.73 3.06 5.92
N THR A 66 -11.51 2.96 7.23
CA THR A 66 -11.63 1.72 7.99
C THR A 66 -13.05 1.12 8.03
N GLY A 67 -14.08 1.86 7.59
CA GLY A 67 -15.46 1.39 7.55
C GLY A 67 -15.93 0.84 6.20
N SER A 68 -15.37 1.32 5.07
CA SER A 68 -15.80 0.92 3.72
C SER A 68 -15.04 1.59 2.54
N ALA A 69 -14.00 2.41 2.76
CA ALA A 69 -13.56 3.32 1.68
C ALA A 69 -12.69 2.64 0.60
N PRO A 70 -12.82 3.15 -0.63
CA PRO A 70 -12.43 2.46 -1.84
C PRO A 70 -10.91 2.51 -2.00
N ILE A 71 -10.33 1.35 -2.25
CA ILE A 71 -8.98 1.25 -2.79
C ILE A 71 -9.05 1.91 -4.17
N ALA A 72 -8.60 3.16 -4.28
CA ALA A 72 -8.44 3.82 -5.56
C ALA A 72 -7.26 3.16 -6.26
N TYR A 73 -7.60 2.12 -7.02
CA TYR A 73 -6.69 1.44 -7.91
C TYR A 73 -6.34 2.38 -9.07
N TYR A 74 -5.10 2.81 -9.15
CA TYR A 74 -4.56 3.41 -10.36
C TYR A 74 -3.72 2.35 -11.08
N PRO A 75 -4.17 1.85 -12.25
CA PRO A 75 -3.25 1.10 -13.10
C PRO A 75 -2.07 2.01 -13.46
N ALA A 76 -0.88 1.43 -13.60
CA ALA A 76 0.37 2.11 -13.92
C ALA A 76 0.40 2.85 -15.28
N ASP A 77 -0.76 3.11 -15.87
CA ASP A 77 -1.00 3.86 -17.11
C ASP A 77 -1.36 5.34 -16.88
N THR A 78 -1.21 5.86 -15.65
CA THR A 78 -1.31 7.31 -15.44
C THR A 78 0.04 7.95 -15.77
N GLU A 79 0.07 8.73 -16.85
CA GLU A 79 1.21 9.41 -17.48
C GLU A 79 2.01 10.40 -16.58
N ALA A 80 2.01 10.25 -15.25
CA ALA A 80 2.56 11.24 -14.34
C ALA A 80 3.09 10.65 -13.02
N ALA A 81 4.29 10.06 -13.05
CA ALA A 81 5.33 10.18 -12.01
C ALA A 81 6.52 9.31 -12.42
N GLU A 82 7.75 9.84 -12.34
CA GLU A 82 8.93 8.97 -12.36
C GLU A 82 8.77 7.93 -11.24
N TRP A 83 8.88 6.65 -11.59
CA TRP A 83 8.93 5.60 -10.60
C TRP A 83 10.02 5.92 -9.56
N PRO A 84 9.82 5.58 -8.27
CA PRO A 84 10.84 5.83 -7.28
C PRO A 84 12.15 5.13 -7.69
N PRO A 85 13.31 5.79 -7.51
CA PRO A 85 14.59 5.29 -8.04
C PRO A 85 15.00 3.93 -7.45
N ASN A 86 14.49 3.58 -6.27
CA ASN A 86 14.74 2.29 -5.62
C ASN A 86 13.75 1.18 -6.02
N LEU A 87 12.77 1.46 -6.89
CA LEU A 87 11.80 0.43 -7.28
C LEU A 87 12.44 -0.66 -8.15
N ASP A 88 13.29 -0.30 -9.10
CA ASP A 88 13.92 -1.28 -9.99
C ASP A 88 14.77 -2.30 -9.20
N GLU A 89 15.40 -1.85 -8.11
CA GLU A 89 16.15 -2.72 -7.20
C GLU A 89 15.23 -3.72 -6.48
N VAL A 90 14.07 -3.25 -5.99
CA VAL A 90 13.06 -4.12 -5.36
C VAL A 90 12.50 -5.13 -6.36
N LEU A 91 12.19 -4.67 -7.58
CA LEU A 91 11.66 -5.52 -8.64
C LEU A 91 12.67 -6.56 -9.15
N ALA A 92 13.97 -6.35 -8.92
CA ALA A 92 15.00 -7.32 -9.29
C ALA A 92 15.04 -8.55 -8.36
N SER A 93 14.57 -8.41 -7.11
CA SER A 93 14.64 -9.48 -6.10
C SER A 93 13.30 -10.03 -5.64
N TYR A 94 12.17 -9.37 -5.94
CA TYR A 94 10.86 -9.81 -5.47
C TYR A 94 10.34 -11.05 -6.22
N ASP A 95 9.52 -11.87 -5.54
CA ASP A 95 8.83 -13.02 -6.12
C ASP A 95 7.33 -12.72 -6.32
N PRO A 96 6.85 -12.41 -7.54
CA PRO A 96 5.45 -12.07 -7.80
C PRO A 96 4.45 -13.21 -7.49
N GLN A 97 4.90 -14.44 -7.28
CA GLN A 97 4.01 -15.54 -6.88
C GLN A 97 3.67 -15.49 -5.38
N ARG A 98 4.57 -14.91 -4.59
CA ARG A 98 4.50 -14.90 -3.12
C ARG A 98 4.31 -13.51 -2.57
N GLU A 99 4.80 -12.51 -3.28
CA GLU A 99 4.94 -11.16 -2.79
C GLU A 99 4.10 -10.15 -3.59
N ALA A 100 3.78 -9.04 -2.93
CA ALA A 100 3.23 -7.85 -3.58
C ALA A 100 4.12 -6.65 -3.31
N VAL A 101 4.46 -5.91 -4.37
CA VAL A 101 5.10 -4.60 -4.26
C VAL A 101 4.01 -3.54 -4.25
N VAL A 102 3.95 -2.75 -3.18
CA VAL A 102 2.97 -1.69 -2.99
C VAL A 102 3.71 -0.36 -3.02
N LEU A 103 3.39 0.45 -4.03
CA LEU A 103 3.85 1.83 -4.16
C LEU A 103 2.81 2.75 -3.51
N LEU A 104 3.18 3.37 -2.41
CA LEU A 104 2.29 4.22 -1.63
C LEU A 104 2.69 5.69 -1.76
N LEU A 105 1.81 6.48 -2.36
CA LEU A 105 1.94 7.92 -2.48
C LEU A 105 1.27 8.58 -1.29
N GLN A 106 2.04 9.34 -0.51
CA GLN A 106 1.56 10.11 0.62
C GLN A 106 2.07 11.55 0.55
N ASP A 107 1.42 12.44 1.28
CA ASP A 107 1.82 13.85 1.38
C ASP A 107 3.24 14.01 1.95
N THR A 108 3.93 15.10 1.60
CA THR A 108 5.24 15.62 2.09
C THR A 108 6.45 14.67 2.27
N SER A 109 6.28 13.35 2.30
CA SER A 109 7.27 12.36 2.75
C SER A 109 7.86 11.53 1.61
N GLY A 110 7.47 11.81 0.37
CA GLY A 110 7.85 11.03 -0.81
C GLY A 110 7.11 9.68 -0.92
N PRO A 111 7.26 8.99 -2.07
CA PRO A 111 6.68 7.67 -2.26
C PRO A 111 7.35 6.64 -1.33
N LEU A 112 6.54 5.75 -0.77
CA LEU A 112 7.01 4.60 0.00
C LEU A 112 6.81 3.32 -0.81
N ILE A 113 7.75 2.38 -0.68
CA ILE A 113 7.64 1.05 -1.28
C ILE A 113 7.54 0.03 -0.14
N TYR A 114 6.50 -0.80 -0.16
CA TYR A 114 6.34 -1.93 0.73
C TYR A 114 6.39 -3.23 -0.06
N VAL A 115 7.05 -4.25 0.48
CA VAL A 115 6.98 -5.63 -0.01
C VAL A 115 6.19 -6.43 1.02
N LEU A 116 5.11 -7.07 0.55
CA LEU A 116 4.24 -7.90 1.38
C LEU A 116 4.46 -9.38 1.04
N GLU A 117 4.49 -10.25 2.05
CA GLU A 117 4.62 -11.71 1.95
C GLU A 117 3.34 -12.44 2.42
#